data_AF-A0A8E0MA27-F1
#
_entry.id   AF-A0A8E0MA27-F1
#
_cell.length_a   1.000
_cell.length_b   1.000
_cell.length_c   1.000
_cell.angle_alpha   90.00
_cell.angle_beta   90.00
_cell.angle_gamma   90.00
#
_symmetry.space_group_name_H-M   'P 1'
#
loop_
_entity.id
_entity.type
_entity.pdbx_description
1 polymer ?
#
loop_
_entity_poly.entity_id
_entity_poly.type
_entity_poly.pdbx_seq_one_letter_code
_entity_poly.pdbx_strand_id
1 'polypeptide(L)'
;SMKLLEMILLEADVLELKANPDQKAVGTVIEARLDKGKGPVATVLVQQGTLHTGDPIVVGNTFGRVRAMTNDHGRRVKDALPSMPVEITGINDVPQSADKFVVFADERTARAAGEERAKRAQEEERKNTNHVTLDNLFETMKEGQLKEVDVIIKADVQGSVEALAGSLEKIEVKGVRVNIIHQAVGAINESDVTLAAASNAIIIGFNVRPTALAKAQAEQDDVDIRLHSVIYKAIEEVEAAMKGMLEPTYEEKVIGTVTVRETIPVSKVGTVVGGYVDSGYITRDAGVRLVRDGIVKYEGKLGSLRRFKDDVKEVRQGFELGLTIENYNDIKVDDQIEAFTMEQVPVK
;
A
#
# COMPACT_ATOMS: atom_id res chain seq x y z
N SER A 1 10.16 20.42 34.08
CA SER A 1 11.49 20.30 33.45
C SER A 1 12.57 19.99 34.47
N MET A 2 12.76 20.76 35.55
CA MET A 2 13.83 20.55 36.54
C MET A 2 13.80 19.16 37.22
N LYS A 3 12.62 18.71 37.65
CA LYS A 3 12.44 17.35 38.24
C LYS A 3 12.79 16.20 37.29
N LEU A 4 12.60 16.39 35.98
CA LEU A 4 12.94 15.35 34.99
C LEU A 4 14.46 15.24 34.81
N LEU A 5 15.15 16.39 34.77
CA LEU A 5 16.60 16.43 34.68
C LEU A 5 17.26 15.79 35.90
N GLU A 6 16.79 16.12 37.10
CA GLU A 6 17.28 15.51 38.35
C GLU A 6 17.08 14.00 38.37
N MET A 7 15.92 13.51 37.91
CA MET A 7 15.65 12.07 37.82
C MET A 7 16.58 11.37 36.82
N ILE A 8 16.84 11.98 35.65
CA ILE A 8 17.75 11.41 34.65
C ILE A 8 19.19 11.36 35.17
N LEU A 9 19.65 12.41 35.87
CA LEU A 9 20.99 12.45 36.46
C LEU A 9 21.12 11.41 37.59
N LEU A 10 20.12 11.33 38.47
CA LEU A 10 20.10 10.34 39.54
C LEU A 10 20.17 8.91 38.98
N GLU A 11 19.38 8.61 37.94
CA GLU A 11 19.40 7.29 37.31
C GLU A 11 20.75 6.99 36.65
N ALA A 12 21.35 7.97 35.97
CA ALA A 12 22.67 7.82 35.35
C ALA A 12 23.78 7.54 36.37
N ASP A 13 23.72 8.20 37.53
CA ASP A 13 24.65 7.97 38.63
C ASP A 13 24.47 6.57 39.25
N VAL A 14 23.21 6.13 39.45
CA VAL A 14 22.89 4.79 39.99
C VAL A 14 23.36 3.68 39.05
N LEU A 15 23.25 3.87 37.73
CA LEU A 15 23.67 2.89 36.71
C LEU A 15 25.19 2.87 36.47
N GLU A 16 25.95 3.82 37.04
CA GLU A 16 27.40 3.96 36.85
C GLU A 16 27.87 3.86 35.40
N LEU A 17 27.19 4.56 34.48
CA LEU A 17 27.49 4.51 33.05
C LEU A 17 28.94 4.95 32.76
N LYS A 18 29.73 4.05 32.16
CA LYS A 18 31.16 4.26 31.85
C LYS A 18 31.44 4.01 30.38
N ALA A 19 32.33 4.82 29.81
CA ALA A 19 32.88 4.62 28.47
C ALA A 19 34.37 4.93 28.46
N ASN A 20 35.14 4.14 27.71
CA ASN A 20 36.58 4.35 27.56
C ASN A 20 36.83 5.15 26.26
N PRO A 21 37.33 6.40 26.32
CA PRO A 21 37.62 7.21 25.13
C PRO A 21 38.95 6.83 24.44
N ASP A 22 39.85 6.12 25.12
CA ASP A 22 41.22 5.85 24.65
C ASP A 22 41.34 4.64 23.71
N GLN A 23 40.21 4.19 23.17
CA GLN A 23 40.13 3.09 22.21
C GLN A 23 39.51 3.55 20.89
N LYS A 24 39.52 2.66 19.89
CA LYS A 24 38.89 2.92 18.60
C LYS A 24 37.39 3.08 18.76
N ALA A 25 36.81 3.99 17.99
CA ALA A 25 35.40 4.29 18.08
C ALA A 25 34.52 3.11 17.66
N VAL A 26 33.49 2.87 18.48
CA VAL A 26 32.39 1.98 18.18
C VAL A 26 31.10 2.70 18.53
N GLY A 27 30.07 2.51 17.72
CA GLY A 27 28.78 3.11 18.00
C GLY A 27 27.71 2.67 17.03
N THR A 28 26.68 3.51 16.89
CA THR A 28 25.46 3.16 16.15
C THR A 28 25.03 4.32 15.25
N VAL A 29 24.50 4.01 14.07
CA VAL A 29 23.86 4.96 13.17
C VAL A 29 22.51 5.36 13.75
N ILE A 30 22.27 6.66 13.86
CA ILE A 30 20.99 7.23 14.25
C ILE A 30 20.12 7.42 13.02
N GLU A 31 20.67 8.04 11.99
CA GLU A 31 19.99 8.31 10.72
C GLU A 31 21.03 8.43 9.59
N ALA A 32 20.60 8.19 8.35
CA ALA A 32 21.45 8.32 7.18
C ALA A 32 20.66 8.85 5.98
N ARG A 33 21.36 9.58 5.11
CA ARG A 33 20.80 10.21 3.91
C ARG A 33 21.81 10.36 2.78
N LEU A 34 21.29 10.58 1.58
CA LEU A 34 22.09 10.95 0.42
C LEU A 34 22.02 12.46 0.18
N ASP A 35 23.14 13.16 0.37
CA ASP A 35 23.25 14.60 0.12
C ASP A 35 23.83 14.88 -1.27
N LYS A 36 23.21 15.81 -2.02
CA LYS A 36 23.57 16.12 -3.41
C LYS A 36 25.00 16.66 -3.60
N GLY A 37 25.64 17.20 -2.56
CA GLY A 37 27.00 17.74 -2.63
C GLY A 37 28.03 16.96 -1.82
N LYS A 38 27.61 16.31 -0.73
CA LYS A 38 28.49 15.57 0.17
C LYS A 38 28.53 14.06 -0.12
N GLY A 39 27.60 13.54 -0.93
CA GLY A 39 27.41 12.10 -1.11
C GLY A 39 26.68 11.46 0.08
N PRO A 40 26.94 10.19 0.38
CA PRO A 40 26.37 9.52 1.56
C PRO A 40 26.79 10.19 2.86
N VAL A 41 25.81 10.46 3.72
CA VAL A 41 25.97 11.12 5.02
C VAL A 41 25.25 10.29 6.08
N ALA A 42 25.87 10.12 7.23
CA ALA A 42 25.25 9.42 8.36
C ALA A 42 25.47 10.19 9.66
N THR A 43 24.42 10.33 10.46
CA THR A 43 24.53 10.78 11.85
C THR A 43 24.78 9.55 12.71
N VAL A 44 25.93 9.51 13.39
CA VAL A 44 26.33 8.39 14.24
C VAL A 44 26.47 8.84 15.70
N LEU A 45 26.10 7.97 16.63
CA LEU A 45 26.34 8.16 18.06
C LEU A 45 27.53 7.31 18.48
N VAL A 46 28.59 7.96 18.94
CA VAL A 46 29.77 7.27 19.48
C VAL A 46 29.42 6.69 20.85
N GLN A 47 29.60 5.39 21.05
CA GLN A 47 29.28 4.72 22.32
C GLN A 47 30.54 4.38 23.13
N GLN A 48 31.64 4.07 22.44
CA GLN A 48 32.95 3.75 23.02
C GLN A 48 34.04 4.33 22.12
N GLY A 49 35.19 4.65 22.71
CA GLY A 49 36.33 5.19 21.99
C GLY A 49 36.14 6.62 21.51
N THR A 50 37.10 7.10 20.72
CA THR A 50 37.06 8.43 20.10
C THR A 50 37.12 8.30 18.60
N LEU A 51 36.16 8.91 17.90
CA LEU A 51 36.10 8.92 16.44
C LEU A 51 36.85 10.15 15.93
N HIS A 52 37.75 9.95 14.97
CA HIS A 52 38.58 11.02 14.42
C HIS A 52 38.33 11.22 12.93
N THR A 53 38.58 12.44 12.45
CA THR A 53 38.61 12.71 11.01
C THR A 53 39.79 11.95 10.39
N GLY A 54 39.53 11.18 9.33
CA GLY A 54 40.51 10.33 8.66
C GLY A 54 40.49 8.87 9.11
N ASP A 55 39.65 8.51 10.10
CA ASP A 55 39.52 7.13 10.54
C ASP A 55 38.93 6.24 9.44
N PRO A 56 39.54 5.07 9.18
CA PRO A 56 38.90 4.01 8.40
C PRO A 56 37.73 3.41 9.19
N ILE A 57 36.56 3.37 8.56
CA ILE A 57 35.31 3.01 9.23
C ILE A 57 34.53 1.98 8.41
N VAL A 58 33.92 1.02 9.11
CA VAL A 58 32.89 0.13 8.56
C VAL A 58 31.60 0.42 9.31
N VAL A 59 30.51 0.64 8.57
CA VAL A 59 29.18 0.97 9.10
C VAL A 59 28.17 0.00 8.49
N GLY A 60 27.71 -0.97 9.28
CA GLY A 60 26.87 -2.06 8.77
C GLY A 60 27.55 -2.80 7.61
N ASN A 61 26.94 -2.70 6.43
CA ASN A 61 27.41 -3.26 5.16
C ASN A 61 28.17 -2.23 4.29
N THR A 62 28.34 -1.00 4.77
CA THR A 62 29.06 0.07 4.08
C THR A 62 30.43 0.29 4.70
N PHE A 63 31.33 0.98 4.00
CA PHE A 63 32.67 1.27 4.48
C PHE A 63 33.24 2.55 3.86
N GLY A 64 34.32 3.06 4.44
CA GLY A 64 35.02 4.19 3.87
C GLY A 64 35.99 4.84 4.83
N ARG A 65 36.16 6.15 4.67
CA ARG A 65 37.06 6.95 5.47
C ARG A 65 36.36 8.24 5.88
N VAL A 66 36.36 8.55 7.17
CA VAL A 66 35.70 9.76 7.69
C VAL A 66 36.37 11.00 7.10
N ARG A 67 35.69 11.67 6.16
CA ARG A 67 36.22 12.83 5.45
C ARG A 67 36.01 14.12 6.22
N ALA A 68 34.85 14.25 6.84
CA ALA A 68 34.49 15.38 7.68
C ALA A 68 33.47 14.95 8.72
N MET A 69 33.53 15.62 9.87
CA MET A 69 32.61 15.45 10.99
C MET A 69 32.00 16.78 11.37
N THR A 70 30.69 16.78 11.62
CA THR A 70 29.93 17.96 12.06
C THR A 70 29.07 17.59 13.27
N ASN A 71 29.15 18.35 14.36
CA ASN A 71 28.34 18.09 15.55
C ASN A 71 26.89 18.57 15.39
N ASP A 72 26.08 18.32 16.42
CA ASP A 72 24.68 18.72 16.56
C ASP A 72 24.45 20.24 16.48
N HIS A 73 25.47 21.05 16.76
CA HIS A 73 25.45 22.50 16.58
C HIS A 73 25.88 22.98 15.19
N GLY A 74 26.07 22.06 14.23
CA GLY A 74 26.49 22.38 12.86
C GLY A 74 27.95 22.81 12.73
N ARG A 75 28.78 22.62 13.76
CA ARG A 75 30.20 22.98 13.76
C ARG A 75 31.05 21.79 13.35
N ARG A 76 32.07 22.03 12.52
CA ARG A 76 33.05 20.99 12.18
C ARG A 76 33.88 20.63 13.40
N VAL A 77 34.04 19.34 13.65
CA VAL A 77 34.83 18.79 14.75
C VAL A 77 35.88 17.83 14.19
N LYS A 78 36.99 17.66 14.90
CA LYS A 78 38.04 16.70 14.52
C LYS A 78 37.92 15.38 15.26
N ASP A 79 37.36 15.44 16.46
CA ASP A 79 37.25 14.34 17.41
C ASP A 79 35.81 14.30 17.94
N ALA A 80 35.23 13.11 18.03
CA ALA A 80 33.94 12.87 18.67
C ALA A 80 34.09 11.81 19.76
N LEU A 81 33.80 12.21 21.00
CA LEU A 81 33.93 11.41 22.22
C LEU A 81 32.68 10.55 22.45
N PRO A 82 32.72 9.58 23.40
CA PRO A 82 31.54 8.82 23.78
C PRO A 82 30.36 9.72 24.15
N SER A 83 29.15 9.29 23.76
CA SER A 83 27.88 10.00 23.90
C SER A 83 27.70 11.22 23.00
N MET A 84 28.65 11.55 22.11
CA MET A 84 28.49 12.62 21.14
C MET A 84 27.86 12.11 19.83
N PRO A 85 26.74 12.70 19.37
CA PRO A 85 26.24 12.49 18.02
C PRO A 85 27.04 13.36 17.03
N VAL A 86 27.40 12.78 15.89
CA VAL A 86 28.17 13.46 14.86
C VAL A 86 27.74 13.03 13.46
N GLU A 87 27.52 14.00 12.57
CA GLU A 87 27.29 13.79 11.14
C GLU A 87 28.64 13.51 10.46
N ILE A 88 28.78 12.32 9.87
CA ILE A 88 29.98 11.87 9.15
C ILE A 88 29.73 11.82 7.64
N THR A 89 30.81 12.00 6.87
CA THR A 89 30.84 11.86 5.41
C THR A 89 32.03 10.99 4.98
N GLY A 90 32.02 10.48 3.75
CA GLY A 90 33.13 9.71 3.17
C GLY A 90 32.98 8.18 3.26
N ILE A 91 31.77 7.72 3.53
CA ILE A 91 31.35 6.33 3.33
C ILE A 91 30.86 6.13 1.88
N ASN A 92 30.97 4.91 1.38
CA ASN A 92 30.70 4.59 -0.02
C ASN A 92 29.21 4.49 -0.38
N ASP A 93 28.35 4.22 0.60
CA ASP A 93 26.89 4.12 0.41
C ASP A 93 26.15 4.56 1.68
N VAL A 94 24.83 4.72 1.60
CA VAL A 94 23.98 5.12 2.72
C VAL A 94 23.73 3.90 3.64
N PRO A 95 24.20 3.91 4.90
CA PRO A 95 24.01 2.81 5.83
C PRO A 95 22.57 2.76 6.37
N GLN A 96 22.20 1.65 7.01
CA GLN A 96 20.88 1.52 7.62
C GLN A 96 20.82 2.19 9.00
N SER A 97 19.61 2.58 9.39
CA SER A 97 19.36 3.05 10.76
C SER A 97 19.66 1.91 11.74
N ALA A 98 20.21 2.25 12.90
CA ALA A 98 20.64 1.28 13.91
C ALA A 98 21.83 0.36 13.53
N ASP A 99 22.42 0.53 12.34
CA ASP A 99 23.66 -0.16 11.99
C ASP A 99 24.77 0.15 12.99
N LYS A 100 25.58 -0.85 13.31
CA LYS A 100 26.78 -0.66 14.12
C LYS A 100 27.93 -0.19 13.25
N PHE A 101 28.69 0.77 13.77
CA PHE A 101 29.97 1.15 13.16
C PHE A 101 31.15 0.76 14.05
N VAL A 102 32.28 0.48 13.39
CA VAL A 102 33.55 0.18 14.03
C VAL A 102 34.69 0.86 13.25
N VAL A 103 35.58 1.52 13.98
CA VAL A 103 36.82 2.09 13.43
C VAL A 103 37.94 1.05 13.44
N PHE A 104 38.71 1.01 12.35
CA PHE A 104 39.83 0.10 12.16
C PHE A 104 41.17 0.84 12.26
N ALA A 105 42.27 0.09 12.44
CA ALA A 105 43.61 0.69 12.45
C ALA A 105 44.08 1.11 11.06
N ASP A 106 43.67 0.36 10.04
CA ASP A 106 44.15 0.55 8.68
C ASP A 106 43.00 0.41 7.66
N GLU A 107 43.14 1.15 6.57
CA GLU A 107 42.11 1.24 5.52
C GLU A 107 41.94 -0.08 4.76
N ARG A 108 43.01 -0.87 4.64
CA ARG A 108 42.98 -2.13 3.90
C ARG A 108 42.11 -3.16 4.61
N THR A 109 42.27 -3.30 5.94
CA THR A 109 41.46 -4.20 6.76
C THR A 109 40.00 -3.73 6.82
N ALA A 110 39.77 -2.43 6.97
CA ALA A 110 38.41 -1.87 6.95
C ALA A 110 37.69 -2.16 5.62
N ARG A 111 38.36 -1.91 4.49
CA ARG A 111 37.82 -2.18 3.15
C ARG A 111 37.51 -3.65 2.96
N ALA A 112 38.46 -4.55 3.29
CA ALA A 112 38.26 -5.99 3.13
C ALA A 112 37.06 -6.49 3.97
N ALA A 113 36.94 -6.03 5.21
CA ALA A 113 35.82 -6.40 6.08
C ALA A 113 34.47 -5.85 5.56
N GLY A 114 34.46 -4.60 5.07
CA GLY A 114 33.28 -3.99 4.48
C GLY A 114 32.82 -4.67 3.19
N GLU A 115 33.75 -4.97 2.28
CA GLU A 115 33.47 -5.67 1.02
C GLU A 115 32.91 -7.08 1.27
N GLU A 116 33.46 -7.82 2.23
CA GLU A 116 32.95 -9.14 2.59
C GLU A 116 31.50 -9.07 3.12
N ARG A 117 31.20 -8.09 3.98
CA ARG A 117 29.85 -7.87 4.52
C ARG A 117 28.86 -7.47 3.44
N ALA A 118 29.23 -6.51 2.59
CA ALA A 118 28.40 -6.07 1.48
C ALA A 118 28.06 -7.23 0.54
N LYS A 119 29.06 -8.05 0.21
CA LYS A 119 28.88 -9.23 -0.64
C LYS A 119 27.91 -10.24 0.01
N ARG A 120 28.09 -10.53 1.30
CA ARG A 120 27.22 -11.46 2.02
C ARG A 120 25.77 -10.96 2.08
N ALA A 121 25.57 -9.67 2.32
CA ALA A 121 24.25 -9.05 2.32
C ALA A 121 23.56 -9.17 0.95
N GLN A 122 24.29 -8.91 -0.14
CA GLN A 122 23.75 -9.10 -1.50
C GLN A 122 23.41 -10.56 -1.81
N GLU A 123 24.20 -11.52 -1.32
CA GLU A 123 23.91 -12.95 -1.47
C GLU A 123 22.66 -13.36 -0.67
N GLU A 124 22.43 -12.76 0.51
CA GLU A 124 21.22 -13.00 1.31
C GLU A 124 19.97 -12.38 0.68
N GLU A 125 20.05 -11.14 0.18
CA GLU A 125 18.94 -10.51 -0.57
C GLU A 125 18.53 -11.35 -1.78
N ARG A 126 19.50 -11.88 -2.53
CA ARG A 126 19.26 -12.78 -3.67
C ARG A 126 18.64 -14.12 -3.28
N LYS A 127 18.88 -14.60 -2.06
CA LYS A 127 18.23 -15.82 -1.54
C LYS A 127 16.80 -15.55 -1.08
N ASN A 128 16.55 -14.37 -0.53
CA ASN A 128 15.23 -13.93 -0.08
C ASN A 128 14.33 -13.50 -1.24
N THR A 129 14.88 -13.16 -2.40
CA THR A 129 14.11 -13.10 -3.64
C THR A 129 13.77 -14.53 -4.04
N ASN A 130 12.55 -14.98 -3.68
CA ASN A 130 12.04 -16.31 -3.98
C ASN A 130 12.40 -16.72 -5.41
N HIS A 131 13.20 -17.78 -5.54
CA HIS A 131 13.38 -18.41 -6.84
C HIS A 131 11.99 -18.89 -7.26
N VAL A 132 11.45 -18.26 -8.29
CA VAL A 132 10.18 -18.64 -8.90
C VAL A 132 10.41 -20.03 -9.53
N THR A 133 10.12 -21.08 -8.77
CA THR A 133 10.12 -22.45 -9.27
C THR A 133 8.82 -22.68 -10.02
N LEU A 134 8.84 -23.59 -11.01
CA LEU A 134 7.63 -23.98 -11.74
C LEU A 134 6.53 -24.49 -10.78
N ASP A 135 6.91 -25.15 -9.69
CA ASP A 135 5.97 -25.64 -8.69
C ASP A 135 5.29 -24.52 -7.89
N ASN A 136 6.04 -23.48 -7.50
CA ASN A 136 5.48 -22.30 -6.81
C ASN A 136 4.65 -21.42 -7.75
N LEU A 137 5.00 -21.33 -9.04
CA LEU A 137 4.21 -20.63 -10.06
C LEU A 137 2.77 -21.16 -10.12
N PHE A 138 2.57 -22.48 -10.03
CA PHE A 138 1.24 -23.07 -10.06
C PHE A 138 0.44 -22.84 -8.77
N GLU A 139 1.09 -22.70 -7.62
CA GLU A 139 0.43 -22.33 -6.36
C GLU A 139 0.03 -20.85 -6.34
N THR A 140 0.92 -19.95 -6.80
CA THR A 140 0.61 -18.52 -6.94
C THR A 140 -0.47 -18.25 -8.00
N MET A 141 -0.55 -19.08 -9.05
CA MET A 141 -1.64 -19.01 -10.04
C MET A 141 -3.00 -19.51 -9.52
N LYS A 142 -3.02 -20.33 -8.45
CA LYS A 142 -4.27 -20.86 -7.85
C LYS A 142 -4.93 -19.88 -6.90
N GLU A 143 -4.14 -19.01 -6.26
CA GLU A 143 -4.65 -17.82 -5.59
C GLU A 143 -5.08 -16.84 -6.68
N GLY A 144 -6.38 -16.79 -6.96
CA GLY A 144 -6.93 -16.01 -8.08
C GLY A 144 -6.32 -14.61 -8.16
N GLN A 145 -5.96 -14.18 -9.38
CA GLN A 145 -5.26 -12.94 -9.74
C GLN A 145 -5.53 -11.79 -8.75
N LEU A 146 -4.75 -11.72 -7.67
CA LEU A 146 -4.72 -10.54 -6.82
C LEU A 146 -4.17 -9.43 -7.71
N LYS A 147 -4.94 -8.34 -7.85
CA LYS A 147 -4.43 -7.18 -8.57
C LYS A 147 -3.30 -6.58 -7.73
N GLU A 148 -2.28 -6.06 -8.39
CA GLU A 148 -1.13 -5.46 -7.72
C GLU A 148 -1.06 -3.98 -8.07
N VAL A 149 -0.73 -3.17 -7.07
CA VAL A 149 -0.30 -1.78 -7.27
C VAL A 149 1.21 -1.76 -7.05
N ASP A 150 1.94 -1.65 -8.14
CA ASP A 150 3.39 -1.57 -8.12
C ASP A 150 3.84 -0.16 -7.72
N VAL A 151 4.77 -0.09 -6.75
CA VAL A 151 5.22 1.16 -6.16
C VAL A 151 6.75 1.21 -6.07
N ILE A 152 7.31 2.37 -6.40
CA ILE A 152 8.70 2.73 -6.11
C ILE A 152 8.72 3.84 -5.06
N ILE A 153 9.53 3.67 -4.01
CA ILE A 153 9.60 4.61 -2.89
C ILE A 153 10.95 5.33 -2.90
N LYS A 154 10.91 6.66 -2.87
CA LYS A 154 12.10 7.51 -2.66
C LYS A 154 11.87 8.42 -1.47
N ALA A 155 12.82 8.49 -0.54
CA ALA A 155 12.72 9.41 0.60
C ALA A 155 14.03 10.15 0.87
N ASP A 156 13.97 11.19 1.70
CA ASP A 156 15.12 12.02 2.07
C ASP A 156 16.06 11.31 3.06
N VAL A 157 15.51 10.51 3.96
CA VAL A 157 16.24 9.72 4.95
C VAL A 157 15.82 8.25 4.92
N GLN A 158 16.74 7.35 5.29
CA GLN A 158 16.51 5.90 5.29
C GLN A 158 15.31 5.48 6.15
N GLY A 159 15.18 6.04 7.36
CA GLY A 159 14.08 5.69 8.27
C GLY A 159 12.69 6.03 7.71
N SER A 160 12.59 7.04 6.84
CA SER A 160 11.33 7.38 6.17
C SER A 160 10.98 6.40 5.06
N VAL A 161 11.98 5.84 4.36
CA VAL A 161 11.76 4.77 3.38
C VAL A 161 11.15 3.56 4.07
N GLU A 162 11.78 3.09 5.15
CA GLU A 162 11.35 1.89 5.90
C GLU A 162 9.97 2.08 6.54
N ALA A 163 9.74 3.24 7.16
CA ALA A 163 8.45 3.54 7.77
C ALA A 163 7.32 3.57 6.73
N LEU A 164 7.56 4.18 5.57
CA LEU A 164 6.57 4.26 4.50
C LEU A 164 6.32 2.87 3.88
N ALA A 165 7.37 2.12 3.55
CA ALA A 165 7.27 0.77 3.01
C ALA A 165 6.46 -0.15 3.93
N GLY A 166 6.84 -0.24 5.21
CA GLY A 166 6.14 -1.06 6.20
C GLY A 166 4.73 -0.58 6.53
N SER A 167 4.38 0.67 6.23
CA SER A 167 3.02 1.18 6.30
C SER A 167 2.19 0.80 5.08
N LEU A 168 2.75 0.88 3.88
CA LEU A 168 2.07 0.53 2.63
C LEU A 168 1.81 -0.98 2.53
N GLU A 169 2.73 -1.83 3.00
CA GLU A 169 2.55 -3.29 3.05
C GLU A 169 1.42 -3.73 3.98
N LYS A 170 1.07 -2.90 4.98
CA LYS A 170 -0.04 -3.19 5.92
C LYS A 170 -1.40 -2.78 5.39
N ILE A 171 -1.47 -2.15 4.21
CA ILE A 171 -2.74 -1.77 3.59
C ILE A 171 -3.42 -3.05 3.12
N GLU A 172 -4.53 -3.39 3.77
CA GLU A 172 -5.35 -4.54 3.40
C GLU A 172 -6.57 -4.07 2.60
N VAL A 173 -6.52 -4.26 1.28
CA VAL A 173 -7.68 -4.07 0.40
C VAL A 173 -8.01 -5.42 -0.23
N LYS A 174 -9.24 -5.91 -0.04
CA LYS A 174 -9.64 -7.25 -0.50
C LYS A 174 -9.50 -7.34 -2.03
N GLY A 175 -8.62 -8.22 -2.51
CA GLY A 175 -8.40 -8.45 -3.94
C GLY A 175 -7.33 -7.58 -4.60
N VAL A 176 -6.68 -6.67 -3.85
CA VAL A 176 -5.58 -5.83 -4.33
C VAL A 176 -4.46 -5.80 -3.29
N ARG A 177 -3.20 -5.94 -3.70
CA ARG A 177 -2.04 -5.79 -2.81
C ARG A 177 -1.07 -4.74 -3.33
N VAL A 178 -0.32 -4.11 -2.42
CA VAL A 178 0.80 -3.24 -2.79
C VAL A 178 2.03 -4.11 -3.02
N ASN A 179 2.76 -3.87 -4.10
CA ASN A 179 4.04 -4.50 -4.39
C ASN A 179 5.13 -3.42 -4.48
N ILE A 180 6.10 -3.46 -3.58
CA ILE A 180 7.20 -2.48 -3.54
C ILE A 180 8.33 -3.01 -4.41
N ILE A 181 8.49 -2.45 -5.60
CA ILE A 181 9.50 -2.88 -6.58
C ILE A 181 10.89 -2.39 -6.18
N HIS A 182 10.96 -1.14 -5.72
CA HIS A 182 12.23 -0.53 -5.37
C HIS A 182 12.05 0.52 -4.29
N GLN A 183 13.01 0.61 -3.39
CA GLN A 183 13.04 1.59 -2.33
C GLN A 183 14.47 2.13 -2.17
N ALA A 184 14.63 3.45 -2.16
CA ALA A 184 15.94 4.07 -2.09
C ALA A 184 15.91 5.48 -1.51
N VAL A 185 17.05 5.94 -1.01
CA VAL A 185 17.20 7.29 -0.46
C VAL A 185 17.71 8.27 -1.53
N GLY A 186 17.20 9.49 -1.48
CA GLY A 186 17.62 10.60 -2.33
C GLY A 186 16.55 11.06 -3.33
N ALA A 187 16.93 12.03 -4.16
CA ALA A 187 16.06 12.58 -5.18
C ALA A 187 15.66 11.53 -6.23
N ILE A 188 14.46 11.65 -6.78
CA ILE A 188 13.98 10.80 -7.87
C ILE A 188 14.76 11.16 -9.14
N ASN A 189 15.37 10.15 -9.78
CA ASN A 189 16.18 10.30 -10.97
C ASN A 189 15.59 9.54 -12.18
N GLU A 190 16.25 9.64 -13.32
CA GLU A 190 15.82 9.06 -14.60
C GLU A 190 15.77 7.53 -14.57
N SER A 191 16.66 6.89 -13.80
CA SER A 191 16.67 5.43 -13.63
C SER A 191 15.44 4.96 -12.85
N ASP A 192 15.00 5.71 -11.84
CA ASP A 192 13.77 5.43 -11.11
C ASP A 192 12.54 5.52 -12.04
N VAL A 193 12.49 6.54 -12.91
CA VAL A 193 11.41 6.74 -13.90
C VAL A 193 11.41 5.62 -14.94
N THR A 194 12.59 5.23 -15.43
CA THR A 194 12.72 4.13 -16.39
C THR A 194 12.22 2.81 -15.80
N LEU A 195 12.57 2.53 -14.53
CA LEU A 195 12.11 1.34 -13.82
C LEU A 195 10.59 1.38 -13.61
N ALA A 196 10.04 2.54 -13.25
CA ALA A 196 8.60 2.73 -13.09
C ALA A 196 7.84 2.49 -14.40
N ALA A 197 8.32 3.05 -15.51
CA ALA A 197 7.71 2.85 -16.83
C ALA A 197 7.75 1.38 -17.27
N ALA A 198 8.86 0.68 -17.04
CA ALA A 198 9.01 -0.73 -17.41
C ALA A 198 8.07 -1.67 -16.62
N SER A 199 7.77 -1.31 -15.37
CA SER A 199 6.94 -2.12 -14.47
C SER A 199 5.54 -1.56 -14.24
N ASN A 200 5.15 -0.49 -14.94
CA ASN A 200 3.88 0.22 -14.73
C ASN A 200 3.64 0.63 -13.25
N ALA A 201 4.71 1.09 -12.58
CA ALA A 201 4.71 1.44 -11.17
C ALA A 201 4.50 2.94 -10.93
N ILE A 202 3.92 3.29 -9.78
CA ILE A 202 3.80 4.67 -9.31
C ILE A 202 5.04 5.01 -8.47
N ILE A 203 5.60 6.21 -8.63
CA ILE A 203 6.72 6.68 -7.80
C ILE A 203 6.19 7.53 -6.65
N ILE A 204 6.47 7.14 -5.42
CA ILE A 204 6.14 7.88 -4.20
C ILE A 204 7.42 8.54 -3.66
N GLY A 205 7.45 9.88 -3.69
CA GLY A 205 8.52 10.70 -3.14
C GLY A 205 8.16 11.29 -1.78
N PHE A 206 8.85 10.90 -0.71
CA PHE A 206 8.67 11.47 0.63
C PHE A 206 9.77 12.50 0.95
N ASN A 207 9.39 13.77 1.12
CA ASN A 207 10.30 14.91 1.33
C ASN A 207 11.42 15.07 0.27
N VAL A 208 11.27 14.42 -0.88
CA VAL A 208 12.19 14.51 -2.01
C VAL A 208 11.49 15.13 -3.21
N ARG A 209 12.30 15.55 -4.20
CA ARG A 209 11.82 16.09 -5.47
C ARG A 209 12.51 15.39 -6.63
N PRO A 210 11.85 15.24 -7.78
CA PRO A 210 12.50 14.73 -8.98
C PRO A 210 13.55 15.70 -9.51
N THR A 211 14.57 15.16 -10.18
CA THR A 211 15.48 15.96 -11.01
C THR A 211 14.73 16.55 -12.20
N ALA A 212 15.28 17.59 -12.83
CA ALA A 212 14.66 18.19 -14.00
C ALA A 212 14.50 17.19 -15.16
N LEU A 213 15.49 16.31 -15.33
CA LEU A 213 15.47 15.25 -16.34
C LEU A 213 14.46 14.16 -16.00
N ALA A 214 14.40 13.70 -14.74
CA ALA A 214 13.41 12.73 -14.30
C ALA A 214 11.97 13.25 -14.48
N LYS A 215 11.73 14.53 -14.17
CA LYS A 215 10.42 15.15 -14.36
C LYS A 215 10.01 15.16 -15.85
N ALA A 216 10.91 15.56 -16.74
CA ALA A 216 10.63 15.58 -18.18
C ALA A 216 10.38 14.16 -18.73
N GLN A 217 11.17 13.17 -18.27
CA GLN A 217 10.98 11.78 -18.67
C GLN A 217 9.64 11.22 -18.18
N ALA A 218 9.24 11.53 -16.94
CA ALA A 218 7.98 11.06 -16.37
C ALA A 218 6.77 11.61 -17.12
N GLU A 219 6.82 12.88 -17.55
CA GLU A 219 5.79 13.49 -18.40
C GLU A 219 5.73 12.84 -19.80
N GLN A 220 6.86 12.37 -20.33
CA GLN A 220 6.93 11.71 -21.63
C GLN A 220 6.44 10.26 -21.60
N ASP A 221 6.79 9.53 -20.55
CA ASP A 221 6.50 8.10 -20.40
C ASP A 221 5.20 7.82 -19.63
N ASP A 222 4.45 8.87 -19.29
CA ASP A 222 3.20 8.82 -18.51
C ASP A 222 3.36 8.12 -17.14
N VAL A 223 4.50 8.36 -16.49
CA VAL A 223 4.82 7.83 -15.16
C VAL A 223 4.31 8.77 -14.08
N ASP A 224 3.47 8.26 -13.19
CA ASP A 224 2.91 9.05 -12.09
C ASP A 224 3.92 9.20 -10.94
N ILE A 225 4.18 10.46 -10.56
CA ILE A 225 5.05 10.81 -9.44
C ILE A 225 4.24 11.56 -8.37
N ARG A 226 4.03 10.91 -7.23
CA ARG A 226 3.30 11.45 -6.08
C ARG A 226 4.26 11.90 -4.99
N LEU A 227 4.20 13.19 -4.65
CA LEU A 227 5.08 13.81 -3.67
C LEU A 227 4.34 14.07 -2.36
N HIS A 228 4.89 13.56 -1.26
CA HIS A 228 4.32 13.66 0.06
C HIS A 228 5.32 14.20 1.08
N SER A 229 4.79 14.83 2.12
CA SER A 229 5.53 15.22 3.33
C SER A 229 4.90 14.64 4.60
N VAL A 230 3.78 13.92 4.46
CA VAL A 230 3.02 13.30 5.55
C VAL A 230 2.68 11.87 5.15
N ILE A 231 3.12 10.89 5.94
CA ILE A 231 3.00 9.46 5.62
C ILE A 231 1.54 9.05 5.45
N TYR A 232 0.65 9.50 6.34
CA TYR A 232 -0.78 9.17 6.27
C TYR A 232 -1.43 9.57 4.94
N LYS A 233 -1.01 10.69 4.34
CA LYS A 233 -1.54 11.11 3.02
C LYS A 233 -1.09 10.18 1.90
N ALA A 234 0.15 9.68 1.97
CA ALA A 234 0.64 8.70 1.00
C ALA A 234 -0.13 7.38 1.12
N ILE A 235 -0.41 6.93 2.35
CA ILE A 235 -1.22 5.74 2.63
C ILE A 235 -2.63 5.90 2.05
N GLU A 236 -3.31 7.01 2.38
CA GLU A 236 -4.68 7.29 1.91
C GLU A 236 -4.77 7.30 0.37
N GLU A 237 -3.78 7.88 -0.31
CA GLU A 237 -3.76 7.96 -1.77
C GLU A 237 -3.52 6.60 -2.43
N VAL A 238 -2.60 5.80 -1.89
CA VAL A 238 -2.38 4.42 -2.37
C VAL A 238 -3.60 3.56 -2.11
N GLU A 239 -4.22 3.65 -0.92
CA GLU A 239 -5.45 2.92 -0.61
C GLU A 239 -6.58 3.31 -1.56
N ALA A 240 -6.73 4.61 -1.87
CA ALA A 240 -7.72 5.08 -2.84
C ALA A 240 -7.45 4.54 -4.26
N ALA A 241 -6.19 4.49 -4.69
CA ALA A 241 -5.81 3.89 -5.97
C ALA A 241 -6.16 2.39 -6.00
N MET A 242 -5.86 1.65 -4.93
CA MET A 242 -6.23 0.24 -4.80
C MET A 242 -7.75 0.04 -4.88
N LYS A 243 -8.54 0.87 -4.19
CA LYS A 243 -10.01 0.81 -4.26
C LYS A 243 -10.54 1.16 -5.65
N GLY A 244 -9.91 2.09 -6.36
CA GLY A 244 -10.26 2.44 -7.74
C GLY A 244 -10.06 1.30 -8.74
N MET A 245 -9.21 0.32 -8.43
CA MET A 245 -9.01 -0.88 -9.25
C MET A 245 -10.04 -1.99 -9.01
N LEU A 246 -10.88 -1.86 -7.98
CA LEU A 246 -11.93 -2.82 -7.66
C LEU A 246 -13.12 -2.61 -8.60
N GLU A 247 -13.65 -3.71 -9.12
CA GLU A 247 -14.91 -3.66 -9.85
C GLU A 247 -16.05 -3.32 -8.88
N PRO A 248 -17.01 -2.48 -9.30
CA PRO A 248 -18.13 -2.13 -8.44
C PRO A 248 -18.98 -3.37 -8.10
N THR A 249 -19.30 -3.53 -6.82
CA THR A 249 -20.21 -4.58 -6.37
C THR A 249 -21.65 -4.18 -6.68
N TYR A 250 -22.47 -5.15 -7.10
CA TYR A 250 -23.89 -4.95 -7.28
C TYR A 250 -24.64 -5.63 -6.13
N GLU A 251 -25.47 -4.87 -5.43
CA GLU A 251 -26.37 -5.39 -4.39
C GLU A 251 -27.79 -5.48 -4.93
N GLU A 252 -28.46 -6.57 -4.57
CA GLU A 252 -29.86 -6.77 -4.87
C GLU A 252 -30.72 -5.88 -3.99
N LYS A 253 -31.61 -5.10 -4.60
CA LYS A 253 -32.60 -4.30 -3.89
C LYS A 253 -34.00 -4.63 -4.38
N VAL A 254 -34.84 -5.07 -3.46
CA VAL A 254 -36.27 -5.26 -3.74
C VAL A 254 -36.92 -3.90 -3.96
N ILE A 255 -37.53 -3.72 -5.13
CA ILE A 255 -38.14 -2.46 -5.57
C ILE A 255 -39.67 -2.47 -5.42
N GLY A 256 -40.29 -3.64 -5.35
CA GLY A 256 -41.72 -3.75 -5.13
C GLY A 256 -42.21 -5.18 -4.96
N THR A 257 -43.43 -5.31 -4.45
CA THR A 257 -44.08 -6.60 -4.22
C THR A 257 -45.49 -6.62 -4.80
N VAL A 258 -45.91 -7.79 -5.31
CA VAL A 258 -47.22 -8.02 -5.92
C VAL A 258 -47.80 -9.32 -5.40
N THR A 259 -49.00 -9.29 -4.84
CA THR A 259 -49.77 -10.49 -4.52
C THR A 259 -50.62 -10.90 -5.72
N VAL A 260 -50.50 -12.15 -6.14
CA VAL A 260 -51.25 -12.73 -7.25
C VAL A 260 -52.71 -12.90 -6.86
N ARG A 261 -53.63 -12.26 -7.60
CA ARG A 261 -55.07 -12.40 -7.38
C ARG A 261 -55.78 -13.23 -8.44
N GLU A 262 -55.27 -13.18 -9.67
CA GLU A 262 -55.82 -13.93 -10.78
C GLU A 262 -54.69 -14.47 -11.66
N THR A 263 -54.92 -15.64 -12.25
CA THR A 263 -53.99 -16.24 -13.22
C THR A 263 -54.77 -16.59 -14.48
N ILE A 264 -54.32 -16.06 -15.62
CA ILE A 264 -54.96 -16.25 -16.92
C ILE A 264 -53.99 -16.99 -17.82
N PRO A 265 -54.24 -18.26 -18.14
CA PRO A 265 -53.40 -18.99 -19.09
C PRO A 265 -53.66 -18.47 -20.51
N VAL A 266 -52.61 -17.97 -21.18
CA VAL A 266 -52.69 -17.46 -22.55
C VAL A 266 -51.81 -18.31 -23.46
N SER A 267 -52.44 -18.94 -24.46
CA SER A 267 -51.75 -19.74 -25.48
C SER A 267 -50.63 -18.93 -26.16
N LYS A 268 -49.40 -19.47 -26.15
CA LYS A 268 -48.14 -18.88 -26.67
C LYS A 268 -47.46 -17.80 -25.83
N VAL A 269 -48.12 -17.22 -24.83
CA VAL A 269 -47.54 -16.17 -23.97
C VAL A 269 -47.20 -16.69 -22.57
N GLY A 270 -47.91 -17.72 -22.10
CA GLY A 270 -47.71 -18.31 -20.77
C GLY A 270 -48.82 -17.90 -19.79
N THR A 271 -48.56 -18.06 -18.49
CA THR A 271 -49.49 -17.65 -17.42
C THR A 271 -49.36 -16.15 -17.16
N VAL A 272 -50.41 -15.39 -17.48
CA VAL A 272 -50.51 -13.97 -17.15
C VAL A 272 -51.04 -13.83 -15.73
N VAL A 273 -50.32 -13.09 -14.90
CA VAL A 273 -50.65 -12.77 -13.52
C VAL A 273 -51.40 -11.46 -13.47
N GLY A 274 -52.60 -11.44 -12.90
CA GLY A 274 -53.34 -10.24 -12.52
C GLY A 274 -53.19 -9.96 -11.03
N GLY A 275 -52.80 -8.73 -10.67
CA GLY A 275 -52.61 -8.33 -9.27
C GLY A 275 -52.49 -6.83 -9.09
N TYR A 276 -52.29 -6.42 -7.83
CA TYR A 276 -51.98 -5.04 -7.46
C TYR A 276 -50.57 -4.98 -6.90
N VAL A 277 -49.88 -3.87 -7.15
CA VAL A 277 -48.61 -3.60 -6.44
C VAL A 277 -48.92 -3.29 -4.99
N ASP A 278 -48.49 -4.16 -4.08
CA ASP A 278 -48.72 -4.02 -2.63
C ASP A 278 -47.78 -2.99 -2.02
N SER A 279 -46.53 -2.96 -2.49
CA SER A 279 -45.52 -2.01 -2.04
C SER A 279 -44.54 -1.65 -3.16
N GLY A 280 -44.04 -0.42 -3.13
CA GLY A 280 -43.02 0.06 -4.06
C GLY A 280 -43.53 0.23 -5.50
N TYR A 281 -42.74 -0.26 -6.46
CA TYR A 281 -43.06 -0.21 -7.88
C TYR A 281 -42.42 -1.38 -8.64
N ILE A 282 -42.99 -1.75 -9.78
CA ILE A 282 -42.51 -2.82 -10.65
C ILE A 282 -42.06 -2.20 -11.96
N THR A 283 -40.82 -2.45 -12.36
CA THR A 283 -40.29 -2.02 -13.66
C THR A 283 -40.21 -3.21 -14.62
N ARG A 284 -40.28 -2.92 -15.93
CA ARG A 284 -40.22 -3.95 -16.97
C ARG A 284 -38.91 -4.73 -16.99
N ASP A 285 -37.82 -4.08 -16.60
CA ASP A 285 -36.46 -4.64 -16.66
C ASP A 285 -36.04 -5.33 -15.35
N ALA A 286 -36.96 -5.45 -14.37
CA ALA A 286 -36.67 -6.04 -13.07
C ALA A 286 -36.49 -7.56 -13.11
N GLY A 287 -35.62 -8.05 -12.22
CA GLY A 287 -35.66 -9.45 -11.80
C GLY A 287 -36.89 -9.71 -10.92
N VAL A 288 -37.38 -10.94 -10.91
CA VAL A 288 -38.53 -11.34 -10.10
C VAL A 288 -38.27 -12.64 -9.35
N ARG A 289 -38.71 -12.69 -8.09
CA ARG A 289 -38.81 -13.91 -7.31
C ARG A 289 -40.27 -14.21 -7.02
N LEU A 290 -40.68 -15.44 -7.34
CA LEU A 290 -41.97 -15.97 -6.92
C LEU A 290 -41.80 -16.66 -5.56
N VAL A 291 -42.56 -16.21 -4.57
CA VAL A 291 -42.56 -16.70 -3.20
C VAL A 291 -43.94 -17.29 -2.91
N ARG A 292 -43.95 -18.53 -2.42
CA ARG A 292 -45.17 -19.25 -2.00
C ARG A 292 -44.94 -19.80 -0.60
N ASP A 293 -45.83 -19.44 0.33
CA ASP A 293 -45.73 -19.80 1.75
C ASP A 293 -44.38 -19.42 2.38
N GLY A 294 -43.81 -18.27 1.98
CA GLY A 294 -42.52 -17.78 2.46
C GLY A 294 -41.30 -18.49 1.85
N ILE A 295 -41.47 -19.37 0.87
CA ILE A 295 -40.37 -20.09 0.19
C ILE A 295 -40.28 -19.62 -1.26
N VAL A 296 -39.08 -19.22 -1.71
CA VAL A 296 -38.80 -18.88 -3.11
C VAL A 296 -38.98 -20.14 -3.97
N LYS A 297 -39.95 -20.11 -4.88
CA LYS A 297 -40.23 -21.19 -5.84
C LYS A 297 -39.52 -21.00 -7.16
N TYR A 298 -39.32 -19.75 -7.56
CA TYR A 298 -38.63 -19.41 -8.80
C TYR A 298 -37.98 -18.04 -8.70
N GLU A 299 -36.85 -17.90 -9.37
CA GLU A 299 -36.14 -16.65 -9.57
C GLU A 299 -35.83 -16.52 -11.06
N GLY A 300 -36.14 -15.36 -11.64
CA GLY A 300 -35.92 -15.11 -13.06
C GLY A 300 -36.16 -13.66 -13.44
N LYS A 301 -36.43 -13.43 -14.73
CA LYS A 301 -36.73 -12.11 -15.26
C LYS A 301 -38.21 -11.92 -15.48
N LEU A 302 -38.66 -10.68 -15.36
CA LEU A 302 -40.02 -10.30 -15.72
C LEU A 302 -40.16 -10.35 -17.26
N GLY A 303 -41.14 -11.10 -17.75
CA GLY A 303 -41.35 -11.30 -19.19
C GLY A 303 -42.14 -10.18 -19.87
N SER A 304 -43.19 -9.71 -19.22
CA SER A 304 -43.99 -8.59 -19.72
C SER A 304 -44.62 -7.83 -18.57
N LEU A 305 -44.72 -6.51 -18.69
CA LEU A 305 -45.45 -5.66 -17.75
C LEU A 305 -46.51 -4.86 -18.50
N ARG A 306 -47.77 -5.05 -18.11
CA ARG A 306 -48.93 -4.43 -18.75
C ARG A 306 -49.83 -3.78 -17.73
N ARG A 307 -50.50 -2.72 -18.15
CA ARG A 307 -51.64 -2.17 -17.44
C ARG A 307 -52.83 -2.17 -18.39
N PHE A 308 -53.89 -2.89 -18.01
CA PHE A 308 -54.99 -3.21 -18.91
C PHE A 308 -54.50 -3.93 -20.18
N LYS A 309 -54.45 -3.24 -21.32
CA LYS A 309 -54.00 -3.79 -22.61
C LYS A 309 -52.68 -3.20 -23.10
N ASP A 310 -52.13 -2.22 -22.39
CA ASP A 310 -50.96 -1.45 -22.83
C ASP A 310 -49.70 -1.93 -22.12
N ASP A 311 -48.61 -2.10 -22.87
CA ASP A 311 -47.28 -2.35 -22.32
C ASP A 311 -46.76 -1.10 -21.63
N VAL A 312 -46.34 -1.22 -20.38
CA VAL A 312 -45.89 -0.10 -19.54
C VAL A 312 -44.48 -0.34 -19.03
N LYS A 313 -43.75 0.75 -18.77
CA LYS A 313 -42.38 0.70 -18.24
C LYS A 313 -42.34 0.48 -16.73
N GLU A 314 -43.32 1.04 -16.02
CA GLU A 314 -43.40 1.03 -14.56
C GLU A 314 -44.86 0.99 -14.11
N VAL A 315 -45.14 0.22 -13.05
CA VAL A 315 -46.41 0.28 -12.31
C VAL A 315 -46.12 0.52 -10.83
N ARG A 316 -46.81 1.50 -10.24
CA ARG A 316 -46.62 1.90 -8.83
C ARG A 316 -47.62 1.23 -7.90
N GLN A 317 -47.30 1.28 -6.61
CA GLN A 317 -48.18 0.86 -5.52
C GLN A 317 -49.63 1.30 -5.70
N GLY A 318 -50.56 0.38 -5.43
CA GLY A 318 -52.00 0.62 -5.49
C GLY A 318 -52.62 0.56 -6.89
N PHE A 319 -51.82 0.40 -7.94
CA PHE A 319 -52.32 0.19 -9.30
C PHE A 319 -52.37 -1.29 -9.68
N GLU A 320 -53.37 -1.63 -10.49
CA GLU A 320 -53.52 -2.94 -11.10
C GLU A 320 -52.52 -3.13 -12.23
N LEU A 321 -51.99 -4.36 -12.34
CA LEU A 321 -51.05 -4.75 -13.38
C LEU A 321 -51.32 -6.17 -13.88
N GLY A 322 -50.90 -6.41 -15.11
CA GLY A 322 -50.70 -7.73 -15.68
C GLY A 322 -49.20 -7.98 -15.86
N LEU A 323 -48.67 -9.08 -15.33
CA LEU A 323 -47.29 -9.47 -15.59
C LEU A 323 -47.16 -10.92 -16.04
N THR A 324 -46.03 -11.25 -16.66
CA THR A 324 -45.61 -12.64 -16.91
C THR A 324 -44.18 -12.83 -16.41
N ILE A 325 -43.81 -14.05 -16.06
CA ILE A 325 -42.45 -14.41 -15.66
C ILE A 325 -41.81 -15.18 -16.82
N GLU A 326 -40.60 -14.83 -17.22
CA GLU A 326 -39.92 -15.56 -18.29
C GLU A 326 -39.65 -17.01 -17.88
N ASN A 327 -39.95 -17.94 -18.80
CA ASN A 327 -39.71 -19.38 -18.66
C ASN A 327 -40.36 -20.05 -17.44
N TYR A 328 -41.39 -19.42 -16.84
CA TYR A 328 -42.08 -19.98 -15.68
C TYR A 328 -43.59 -19.75 -15.73
N ASN A 329 -44.36 -20.82 -15.48
CA ASN A 329 -45.83 -20.81 -15.64
C ASN A 329 -46.61 -21.35 -14.41
N ASP A 330 -45.96 -21.99 -13.43
CA ASP A 330 -46.63 -22.51 -12.21
C ASP A 330 -46.83 -21.41 -11.16
N ILE A 331 -47.69 -20.45 -11.51
CA ILE A 331 -48.08 -19.34 -10.65
C ILE A 331 -49.51 -19.59 -10.14
N LYS A 332 -49.73 -19.40 -8.84
CA LYS A 332 -51.01 -19.63 -8.18
C LYS A 332 -51.53 -18.35 -7.55
N VAL A 333 -52.84 -18.31 -7.33
CA VAL A 333 -53.47 -17.27 -6.52
C VAL A 333 -52.87 -17.32 -5.11
N ASP A 334 -52.68 -16.15 -4.51
CA ASP A 334 -52.01 -15.91 -3.22
C ASP A 334 -50.49 -16.08 -3.21
N ASP A 335 -49.85 -16.39 -4.35
CA ASP A 335 -48.39 -16.26 -4.47
C ASP A 335 -47.97 -14.79 -4.34
N GLN A 336 -46.77 -14.55 -3.81
CA GLN A 336 -46.14 -13.23 -3.81
C GLN A 336 -45.03 -13.16 -4.85
N ILE A 337 -44.98 -12.05 -5.58
CA ILE A 337 -43.92 -11.76 -6.55
C ILE A 337 -43.15 -10.56 -6.03
N GLU A 338 -41.87 -10.78 -5.73
CA GLU A 338 -40.94 -9.72 -5.38
C GLU A 338 -40.17 -9.30 -6.63
N ALA A 339 -40.24 -8.03 -7.00
CA ALA A 339 -39.41 -7.46 -8.04
C ALA A 339 -38.16 -6.86 -7.41
N PHE A 340 -37.00 -7.12 -8.01
CA PHE A 340 -35.71 -6.59 -7.55
C PHE A 340 -34.89 -6.03 -8.71
N THR A 341 -34.00 -5.10 -8.38
CA THR A 341 -32.99 -4.56 -9.30
C THR A 341 -31.62 -4.68 -8.67
N MET A 342 -30.59 -4.74 -9.51
CA MET A 342 -29.20 -4.68 -9.08
C MET A 342 -28.79 -3.21 -8.99
N GLU A 343 -28.54 -2.70 -7.79
CA GLU A 343 -27.98 -1.36 -7.59
C GLU A 343 -26.46 -1.44 -7.45
N GLN A 344 -25.76 -0.52 -8.12
CA GLN A 344 -24.31 -0.38 -7.99
C GLN A 344 -24.00 0.21 -6.60
N VAL A 345 -23.29 -0.53 -5.76
CA VAL A 345 -22.80 -0.04 -4.47
C VAL A 345 -21.30 0.22 -4.54
N PRO A 346 -20.81 1.37 -4.02
CA PRO A 346 -19.38 1.64 -3.91
C PRO A 346 -18.68 0.51 -3.12
N VAL A 347 -17.52 0.10 -3.59
CA VAL A 347 -16.68 -0.86 -2.85
C VAL A 347 -16.20 -0.18 -1.56
N LYS A 348 -16.46 -0.80 -0.40
CA LYS A 348 -16.10 -0.24 0.92
C LYS A 348 -14.60 -0.33 1.19
#